data_AF-A0A0F6AWA3-F1
#
_entry.id   AF-A0A0F6AWA3-F1
#
_cell.length_a   1.000
_cell.length_b   1.000
_cell.length_c   1.000
_cell.angle_alpha   90.00
_cell.angle_beta   90.00
_cell.angle_gamma   90.00
#
_symmetry.space_group_name_H-M   'P 1'
#
loop_
_entity.id
_entity.type
_entity.pdbx_description
1 polymer ?
#
loop_
_entity_poly.entity_id
_entity_poly.type
_entity_poly.pdbx_seq_one_letter_code
_entity_poly.pdbx_strand_id
1 'polypeptide(L)'
;MRKIQTVWVAALLCGSLTAYGKDAGWQWYNDPVKLPDPKTTDKSAQVRQEPDIMQKLSALQTATKRALYEAILYPGVDNFVKYFRLQNYWTQQAGLFSMSAKKAMLAHPELDYNLQYSHYNGTVRNQLAADQAQQRQAISKLAEHYGIMFFYRGQDPIDGQLAQVINGFRATYGLSVIPVTVDGVINPMLPDTRPDQGQAQRLGVKYFPAMMLVDPKQGSVRPLSYGFITQDDLAKQFLNVSEDFKPNF
;
A
#
# COMPACT_ATOMS: atom_id res chain seq x y z
N MET A 1 -30.27 56.23 -56.22
CA MET A 1 -29.56 55.85 -54.98
C MET A 1 -30.58 55.37 -53.96
N ARG A 2 -30.40 54.15 -53.44
CA ARG A 2 -30.87 53.58 -52.13
C ARG A 2 -32.36 53.66 -51.79
N LYS A 3 -33.05 52.64 -51.28
CA LYS A 3 -32.95 51.18 -51.24
C LYS A 3 -34.37 50.78 -50.77
N ILE A 4 -35.06 49.95 -51.54
CA ILE A 4 -36.39 49.40 -51.22
C ILE A 4 -36.19 48.23 -50.26
N GLN A 5 -36.92 48.17 -49.15
CA GLN A 5 -37.21 46.90 -48.48
C GLN A 5 -38.66 46.88 -47.99
N THR A 6 -39.48 46.25 -48.82
CA THR A 6 -40.80 45.69 -48.54
C THR A 6 -40.61 44.44 -47.69
N VAL A 7 -41.21 44.38 -46.50
CA VAL A 7 -41.24 43.16 -45.68
C VAL A 7 -42.52 42.39 -46.03
N TRP A 8 -42.36 41.19 -46.58
CA TRP A 8 -43.42 40.22 -46.84
C TRP A 8 -43.54 39.21 -45.70
N VAL A 9 -44.78 38.75 -45.56
CA VAL A 9 -45.43 37.87 -44.59
C VAL A 9 -44.94 36.41 -44.65
N ALA A 10 -44.93 35.70 -43.51
CA ALA A 10 -45.35 34.28 -43.35
C ALA A 10 -45.16 33.86 -41.87
N ALA A 11 -46.21 33.64 -41.08
CA ALA A 11 -47.04 32.43 -41.00
C ALA A 11 -46.36 31.26 -40.24
N LEU A 12 -46.91 31.00 -39.04
CA LEU A 12 -47.12 29.70 -38.38
C LEU A 12 -46.07 28.59 -38.58
N LEU A 13 -45.46 28.19 -37.47
CA LEU A 13 -45.20 26.77 -37.19
C LEU A 13 -45.17 26.53 -35.68
N CYS A 14 -46.26 25.95 -35.17
CA CYS A 14 -46.30 25.21 -33.92
C CYS A 14 -45.22 24.12 -33.93
N GLY A 15 -44.52 23.98 -32.82
CA GLY A 15 -43.53 22.92 -32.65
C GLY A 15 -42.78 23.06 -31.34
N SER A 16 -43.48 23.13 -30.22
CA SER A 16 -42.89 22.78 -28.93
C SER A 16 -42.53 21.29 -28.98
N LEU A 17 -41.27 21.00 -29.36
CA LEU A 17 -40.66 19.71 -29.09
C LEU A 17 -40.42 19.64 -27.59
N THR A 18 -41.46 19.23 -26.84
CA THR A 18 -41.27 18.63 -25.53
C THR A 18 -40.53 17.31 -25.75
N ALA A 19 -39.21 17.36 -25.68
CA ALA A 19 -38.40 16.17 -25.48
C ALA A 19 -38.72 15.63 -24.07
N TYR A 20 -39.73 14.75 -23.98
CA TYR A 20 -39.90 13.87 -22.83
C TYR A 20 -38.87 12.73 -22.95
N GLY A 21 -37.60 13.07 -22.76
CA GLY A 21 -36.57 12.11 -22.43
C GLY A 21 -36.76 11.72 -20.96
N LYS A 22 -37.51 10.65 -20.70
CA LYS A 22 -37.46 10.00 -19.39
C LYS A 22 -36.17 9.17 -19.38
N ASP A 23 -35.04 9.85 -19.24
CA ASP A 23 -33.74 9.23 -19.06
C ASP A 23 -33.82 8.35 -17.81
N ALA A 24 -33.96 7.04 -18.04
CA ALA A 24 -34.00 6.03 -17.00
C ALA A 24 -32.58 5.78 -16.47
N GLY A 25 -32.02 6.78 -15.78
CA GLY A 25 -30.93 6.57 -14.84
C GLY A 25 -31.49 6.19 -13.46
N TRP A 26 -30.85 5.25 -12.77
CA TRP A 26 -30.98 4.93 -11.32
C TRP A 26 -32.35 5.18 -10.65
N GLN A 27 -33.45 4.73 -11.26
CA GLN A 27 -34.80 4.81 -10.66
C GLN A 27 -35.17 3.43 -10.12
N TRP A 28 -34.71 3.11 -8.90
CA TRP A 28 -34.93 1.81 -8.24
C TRP A 28 -36.34 1.56 -7.70
N TYR A 29 -37.28 2.47 -7.91
CA TYR A 29 -38.64 2.30 -7.41
C TYR A 29 -39.63 2.71 -8.49
N ASN A 30 -39.84 1.85 -9.47
CA ASN A 30 -41.08 1.87 -10.24
C ASN A 30 -41.61 0.43 -10.42
N ASP A 31 -42.72 0.23 -9.71
CA ASP A 31 -43.75 -0.80 -9.74
C ASP A 31 -43.49 -2.20 -9.12
N PRO A 32 -44.40 -2.67 -8.24
CA PRO A 32 -44.30 -4.00 -7.65
C PRO A 32 -44.57 -5.07 -8.72
N VAL A 33 -43.59 -5.95 -8.89
CA VAL A 33 -43.69 -7.13 -9.75
C VAL A 33 -44.75 -8.07 -9.17
N LYS A 34 -45.85 -8.30 -9.92
CA LYS A 34 -46.78 -9.40 -9.64
C LYS A 34 -46.10 -10.72 -9.99
N LEU A 35 -45.91 -11.57 -8.99
CA LEU A 35 -45.42 -12.93 -9.16
C LEU A 35 -46.53 -13.81 -9.78
N PRO A 36 -46.23 -14.65 -10.78
CA PRO A 36 -47.13 -15.71 -11.22
C PRO A 36 -47.18 -16.86 -10.20
N ASP A 37 -48.37 -17.44 -10.00
CA ASP A 37 -48.56 -18.59 -9.10
C ASP A 37 -47.76 -19.83 -9.54
N PRO A 38 -47.14 -20.57 -8.60
CA PRO A 38 -46.37 -21.76 -8.92
C PRO A 38 -47.32 -22.91 -9.28
N LYS A 39 -47.35 -23.29 -10.56
CA LYS A 39 -47.90 -24.59 -10.95
C LYS A 39 -46.87 -25.67 -10.65
N THR A 40 -47.19 -26.45 -9.63
CA THR A 40 -46.59 -27.73 -9.28
C THR A 40 -46.70 -28.71 -10.45
N THR A 41 -45.57 -29.25 -10.88
CA THR A 41 -45.48 -30.62 -11.38
C THR A 41 -44.17 -31.23 -10.89
N ASP A 42 -44.27 -31.91 -9.76
CA ASP A 42 -43.27 -32.84 -9.27
C ASP A 42 -43.07 -33.95 -10.31
N LYS A 43 -41.90 -33.94 -10.96
CA LYS A 43 -41.24 -35.19 -11.34
C LYS A 43 -40.06 -35.35 -10.40
N SER A 44 -40.18 -36.27 -9.45
CA SER A 44 -39.08 -36.68 -8.58
C SER A 44 -37.92 -37.17 -9.45
N ALA A 45 -36.95 -36.29 -9.71
CA ALA A 45 -35.66 -36.70 -10.19
C ALA A 45 -35.03 -37.54 -9.08
N GLN A 46 -34.75 -38.82 -9.36
CA GLN A 46 -33.97 -39.65 -8.45
C GLN A 46 -32.69 -38.88 -8.09
N VAL A 47 -32.47 -38.66 -6.80
CA VAL A 47 -31.25 -38.05 -6.28
C VAL A 47 -30.11 -38.99 -6.61
N ARG A 48 -29.46 -38.77 -7.75
CA ARG A 48 -28.20 -39.39 -8.10
C ARG A 48 -27.22 -38.84 -7.07
N GLN A 49 -26.84 -39.65 -6.08
CA GLN A 49 -25.81 -39.27 -5.12
C GLN A 49 -24.57 -38.90 -5.92
N GLU A 50 -24.26 -37.60 -5.98
CA GLU A 50 -23.03 -37.15 -6.61
C GLU A 50 -21.86 -37.76 -5.82
N PRO A 51 -20.84 -38.30 -6.50
CA PRO A 51 -19.66 -38.80 -5.81
C PRO A 51 -19.06 -37.67 -4.98
N ASP A 52 -18.51 -38.05 -3.82
CA ASP A 52 -17.81 -37.13 -2.92
C ASP A 52 -16.81 -36.25 -3.71
N ILE A 53 -16.76 -34.95 -3.39
CA ILE A 53 -15.97 -33.96 -4.12
C ILE A 53 -14.51 -34.39 -4.21
N MET A 54 -13.97 -34.99 -3.14
CA MET A 54 -12.61 -35.50 -3.11
C MET A 54 -12.39 -36.65 -4.07
N GLN A 55 -13.36 -37.57 -4.20
CA GLN A 55 -13.31 -38.67 -5.17
C GLN A 55 -13.35 -38.14 -6.61
N LYS A 56 -14.23 -37.18 -6.89
CA LYS A 56 -14.34 -36.54 -8.21
C LYS A 56 -13.04 -35.81 -8.58
N LEU A 57 -12.47 -35.04 -7.65
CA LEU A 57 -11.20 -34.34 -7.83
C LEU A 57 -10.07 -35.32 -8.13
N SER A 58 -9.93 -36.38 -7.32
CA SER A 58 -8.90 -37.40 -7.49
C SER A 58 -9.00 -38.11 -8.84
N ALA A 59 -10.22 -38.45 -9.28
CA ALA A 59 -10.45 -39.08 -10.58
C ALA A 59 -10.02 -38.17 -11.73
N LEU A 60 -10.39 -36.88 -11.69
CA LEU A 60 -10.03 -35.91 -12.73
C LEU A 60 -8.52 -35.63 -12.75
N GLN A 61 -7.87 -35.51 -11.59
CA GLN A 61 -6.42 -35.34 -11.49
C GLN A 61 -5.68 -36.54 -12.07
N THR A 62 -6.12 -37.75 -11.71
CA THR A 62 -5.54 -39.00 -12.21
C THR A 62 -5.70 -39.12 -13.73
N ALA A 63 -6.90 -38.84 -14.25
CA ALA A 63 -7.17 -38.85 -15.69
C ALA A 63 -6.31 -37.84 -16.46
N THR A 64 -6.16 -36.63 -15.92
CA THR A 64 -5.33 -35.56 -16.51
C THR A 64 -3.86 -35.98 -16.55
N LYS A 65 -3.34 -36.50 -15.44
CA LYS A 65 -1.95 -36.98 -15.32
C LYS A 65 -1.68 -38.15 -16.28
N ARG A 66 -2.62 -39.09 -16.40
CA ARG A 66 -2.52 -40.20 -17.34
C ARG A 66 -2.48 -39.71 -18.78
N ALA A 67 -3.42 -38.83 -19.18
CA ALA A 67 -3.46 -38.29 -20.53
C ALA A 67 -2.18 -37.50 -20.87
N LEU A 68 -1.61 -36.76 -19.91
CA LEU A 68 -0.32 -36.09 -20.06
C LEU A 68 0.80 -37.09 -20.35
N TYR A 69 0.94 -38.15 -19.56
CA TYR A 69 1.99 -39.14 -19.77
C TYR A 69 1.79 -39.96 -21.05
N GLU A 70 0.54 -40.28 -21.41
CA GLU A 70 0.25 -40.91 -22.71
C GLU A 70 0.68 -40.02 -23.87
N ALA A 71 0.46 -38.70 -23.78
CA ALA A 71 0.92 -37.75 -24.81
C ALA A 71 2.45 -37.61 -24.88
N ILE A 72 3.16 -37.74 -23.74
CA ILE A 72 4.63 -37.66 -23.67
C ILE A 72 5.27 -38.95 -24.17
N LEU A 73 4.83 -40.11 -23.66
CA LEU A 73 5.41 -41.41 -23.95
C LEU A 73 5.02 -41.93 -25.35
N TYR A 74 3.83 -41.54 -25.84
CA TYR A 74 3.32 -41.90 -27.16
C TYR A 74 2.86 -40.65 -27.92
N PRO A 75 3.81 -39.89 -28.52
CA PRO A 75 3.50 -38.64 -29.21
C PRO A 75 2.52 -38.86 -30.37
N GLY A 76 1.44 -38.08 -30.40
CA GLY A 76 0.42 -38.14 -31.45
C GLY A 76 -0.69 -37.11 -31.23
N VAL A 77 -1.36 -36.71 -32.32
CA VAL A 77 -2.42 -35.68 -32.30
C VAL A 77 -3.54 -36.08 -31.34
N ASP A 78 -4.00 -37.33 -31.39
CA ASP A 78 -5.11 -37.79 -30.54
C ASP A 78 -4.77 -37.78 -29.05
N ASN A 79 -3.55 -38.21 -28.68
CA ASN A 79 -3.11 -38.24 -27.29
C ASN A 79 -2.92 -36.81 -26.75
N PHE A 80 -2.39 -35.91 -27.56
CA PHE A 80 -2.31 -34.49 -27.20
C PHE A 80 -3.69 -33.86 -27.04
N VAL A 81 -4.64 -34.13 -27.94
CA VAL A 81 -6.02 -33.61 -27.86
C VAL A 81 -6.73 -34.10 -26.59
N LYS A 82 -6.55 -35.38 -26.21
CA LYS A 82 -7.11 -35.93 -24.96
C LYS A 82 -6.61 -35.17 -23.74
N TYR A 83 -5.30 -34.96 -23.65
CA TYR A 83 -4.69 -34.16 -22.58
C TYR A 83 -5.19 -32.71 -22.60
N PHE A 84 -5.16 -32.06 -23.77
CA PHE A 84 -5.45 -30.64 -23.88
C PHE A 84 -6.93 -30.32 -23.57
N ARG A 85 -7.86 -31.25 -23.83
CA ARG A 85 -9.25 -31.12 -23.37
C ARG A 85 -9.38 -31.10 -21.85
N LEU A 86 -8.65 -31.97 -21.16
CA LEU A 86 -8.63 -31.99 -19.68
C LEU A 86 -7.94 -30.75 -19.12
N GLN A 87 -6.86 -30.29 -19.76
CA GLN A 87 -6.21 -29.03 -19.41
C GLN A 87 -7.17 -27.83 -19.56
N ASN A 88 -7.90 -27.74 -20.67
CA ASN A 88 -8.89 -26.68 -20.90
C ASN A 88 -10.02 -26.72 -19.88
N TYR A 89 -10.47 -27.91 -19.47
CA TYR A 89 -11.44 -28.04 -18.39
C TYR A 89 -10.95 -27.39 -17.09
N TRP A 90 -9.71 -27.67 -16.66
CA TRP A 90 -9.13 -27.03 -15.46
C TRP A 90 -9.01 -25.52 -15.60
N THR A 91 -8.59 -25.03 -16.76
CA THR A 91 -8.54 -23.59 -17.05
C THR A 91 -9.91 -22.94 -16.93
N GLN A 92 -10.97 -23.58 -17.45
CA GLN A 92 -12.34 -23.10 -17.32
C GLN A 92 -12.81 -23.10 -15.85
N GLN A 93 -12.54 -24.16 -15.08
CA GLN A 93 -12.89 -24.22 -13.66
C GLN A 93 -12.17 -23.14 -12.85
N ALA A 94 -10.88 -22.90 -13.12
CA ALA A 94 -10.12 -21.82 -12.49
C ALA A 94 -10.69 -20.43 -12.82
N GLY A 95 -11.15 -20.23 -14.06
CA GLY A 95 -11.84 -19.00 -14.48
C GLY A 95 -13.16 -18.78 -13.72
N LEU A 96 -14.00 -19.82 -13.62
CA LEU A 96 -15.26 -19.76 -12.87
C LEU A 96 -15.02 -19.49 -11.38
N PHE A 97 -14.03 -20.17 -10.78
CA PHE A 97 -13.63 -19.94 -9.39
C PHE A 97 -13.16 -18.50 -9.16
N SER A 98 -12.35 -17.95 -10.08
CA SER A 98 -11.88 -16.57 -9.98
C SER A 98 -13.04 -15.56 -10.00
N MET A 99 -14.05 -15.81 -10.83
CA MET A 99 -15.23 -14.94 -10.90
C MET A 99 -16.15 -15.10 -9.68
N SER A 100 -16.31 -16.32 -9.16
CA SER A 100 -17.08 -16.53 -7.94
C SER A 100 -16.39 -15.91 -6.72
N ALA A 101 -15.06 -16.02 -6.63
CA ALA A 101 -14.26 -15.35 -5.60
C ALA A 101 -14.42 -13.83 -5.66
N LYS A 102 -14.31 -13.22 -6.85
CA LYS A 102 -14.57 -11.77 -7.02
C LYS A 102 -15.98 -11.37 -6.56
N LYS A 103 -17.00 -12.15 -6.92
CA LYS A 103 -18.38 -11.90 -6.48
C LYS A 103 -18.52 -12.03 -4.95
N ALA A 104 -17.88 -13.03 -4.36
CA ALA A 104 -17.89 -13.25 -2.91
C ALA A 104 -17.20 -12.11 -2.18
N MET A 105 -16.01 -11.67 -2.62
CA MET A 105 -15.30 -10.52 -2.03
C MET A 105 -16.11 -9.22 -2.15
N LEU A 106 -16.92 -9.04 -3.20
CA LEU A 106 -17.81 -7.89 -3.31
C LEU A 106 -19.02 -7.98 -2.34
N ALA A 107 -19.54 -9.17 -2.10
CA ALA A 107 -20.63 -9.39 -1.14
C ALA A 107 -20.15 -9.38 0.33
N HIS A 108 -18.90 -9.75 0.54
CA HIS A 108 -18.21 -9.88 1.82
C HIS A 108 -16.94 -9.03 1.83
N PRO A 109 -17.07 -7.69 1.84
CA PRO A 109 -15.94 -6.78 1.81
C PRO A 109 -14.96 -7.07 2.95
N GLU A 110 -15.39 -7.55 4.11
CA GLU A 110 -14.52 -7.94 5.23
C GLU A 110 -13.42 -8.96 4.88
N LEU A 111 -13.55 -9.71 3.78
CA LEU A 111 -12.53 -10.63 3.27
C LEU A 111 -11.46 -9.95 2.42
N ASP A 112 -11.68 -8.71 1.99
CA ASP A 112 -10.75 -7.94 1.18
C ASP A 112 -9.75 -7.19 2.06
N TYR A 113 -8.51 -7.68 2.08
CA TYR A 113 -7.37 -7.08 2.78
C TYR A 113 -7.14 -5.61 2.40
N ASN A 114 -7.53 -5.21 1.19
CA ASN A 114 -7.38 -3.87 0.67
C ASN A 114 -8.21 -2.81 1.45
N LEU A 115 -9.24 -3.23 2.19
CA LEU A 115 -10.01 -2.34 3.06
C LEU A 115 -9.25 -1.94 4.33
N GLN A 116 -8.31 -2.77 4.79
CA GLN A 116 -7.46 -2.46 5.94
C GLN A 116 -6.16 -1.77 5.48
N TYR A 117 -5.55 -2.26 4.40
CA TYR A 117 -4.30 -1.73 3.85
C TYR A 117 -4.46 -1.48 2.35
N SER A 118 -4.75 -0.24 1.97
CA SER A 118 -4.98 0.10 0.57
C SER A 118 -3.71 -0.04 -0.26
N HIS A 119 -3.66 -1.05 -1.12
CA HIS A 119 -2.53 -1.35 -2.02
C HIS A 119 -2.63 -0.65 -3.39
N TYR A 120 -3.64 0.19 -3.61
CA TYR A 120 -3.74 0.94 -4.85
C TYR A 120 -2.61 1.98 -4.95
N ASN A 121 -1.92 2.02 -6.10
CA ASN A 121 -0.88 3.01 -6.38
C ASN A 121 -1.36 4.47 -6.16
N GLY A 122 -2.66 4.73 -6.32
CA GLY A 122 -3.28 6.04 -6.07
C GLY A 122 -3.32 6.47 -4.60
N THR A 123 -3.29 5.53 -3.65
CA THR A 123 -3.28 5.84 -2.20
C THR A 123 -1.89 5.97 -1.62
N VAL A 124 -0.83 5.62 -2.36
CA VAL A 124 0.57 5.71 -1.90
C VAL A 124 0.93 7.12 -1.44
N ARG A 125 0.42 8.16 -2.12
CA ARG A 125 0.66 9.55 -1.69
C ARG A 125 0.01 9.86 -0.34
N ASN A 126 -1.21 9.37 -0.11
CA ASN A 126 -1.91 9.59 1.15
C ASN A 126 -1.29 8.76 2.29
N GLN A 127 -0.89 7.53 1.98
CA GLN A 127 -0.17 6.67 2.92
C GLN A 127 1.16 7.32 3.32
N LEU A 128 1.97 7.75 2.35
CA LEU A 128 3.25 8.41 2.61
C LEU A 128 3.05 9.73 3.38
N ALA A 129 2.00 10.50 3.08
CA ALA A 129 1.68 11.71 3.82
C ALA A 129 1.29 11.40 5.28
N ALA A 130 0.53 10.33 5.52
CA ALA A 130 0.19 9.86 6.85
C ALA A 130 1.43 9.37 7.61
N ASP A 131 2.28 8.55 6.98
CA ASP A 131 3.53 8.06 7.56
C ASP A 131 4.46 9.23 7.94
N GLN A 132 4.61 10.22 7.05
CA GLN A 132 5.40 11.42 7.32
C GLN A 132 4.79 12.30 8.41
N ALA A 133 3.46 12.33 8.55
CA ALA A 133 2.79 13.04 9.63
C ALA A 133 3.03 12.35 10.97
N GLN A 134 2.94 11.02 11.02
CA GLN A 134 3.24 10.22 12.21
C GLN A 134 4.71 10.38 12.63
N GLN A 135 5.65 10.29 11.69
CA GLN A 135 7.07 10.53 11.94
C GLN A 135 7.31 11.94 12.49
N ARG A 136 6.74 12.98 11.86
CA ARG A 136 6.84 14.37 12.35
C ARG A 136 6.32 14.52 13.77
N GLN A 137 5.18 13.92 14.08
CA GLN A 137 4.59 13.98 15.41
C GLN A 137 5.46 13.27 16.46
N ALA A 138 5.99 12.08 16.13
CA ALA A 138 6.88 11.33 17.02
C ALA A 138 8.19 12.10 17.29
N ILE A 139 8.79 12.66 16.24
CA ILE A 139 10.00 13.47 16.36
C ILE A 139 9.74 14.72 17.22
N SER A 140 8.63 15.43 17.00
CA SER A 140 8.27 16.60 17.81
C SER A 140 8.12 16.24 19.29
N LYS A 141 7.44 15.14 19.61
CA LYS A 141 7.30 14.67 21.00
C LYS A 141 8.63 14.31 21.64
N LEU A 142 9.53 13.67 20.87
CA LEU A 142 10.88 13.39 21.38
C LEU A 142 11.69 14.68 21.56
N ALA A 143 11.58 15.65 20.65
CA ALA A 143 12.29 16.93 20.72
C ALA A 143 11.93 17.75 21.98
N GLU A 144 10.70 17.61 22.50
CA GLU A 144 10.25 18.28 23.73
C GLU A 144 10.93 17.77 25.00
N HIS A 145 11.46 16.55 24.97
CA HIS A 145 11.98 15.87 26.17
C HIS A 145 13.44 15.46 26.04
N TYR A 146 13.93 15.23 24.84
CA TYR A 146 15.25 14.69 24.58
C TYR A 146 16.07 15.64 23.70
N GLY A 147 17.35 15.79 24.05
CA GLY A 147 18.37 16.34 23.18
C GLY A 147 19.15 15.23 22.47
N ILE A 148 19.90 15.58 21.43
CA ILE A 148 20.76 14.64 20.72
C ILE A 148 22.22 15.05 20.93
N MET A 149 23.06 14.12 21.36
CA MET A 149 24.51 14.27 21.25
C MET A 149 25.01 13.54 20.01
N PHE A 150 25.68 14.26 19.13
CA PHE A 150 26.25 13.73 17.89
C PHE A 150 27.77 13.67 17.99
N PHE A 151 28.32 12.46 18.13
CA PHE A 151 29.75 12.23 18.21
C PHE A 151 30.30 11.88 16.82
N TYR A 152 31.31 12.62 16.37
CA TYR A 152 31.85 12.48 15.02
C TYR A 152 33.33 12.85 14.95
N ARG A 153 33.99 12.41 13.88
CA ARG A 153 35.37 12.74 13.50
C ARG A 153 35.32 13.75 12.36
N GLY A 154 35.79 14.97 12.57
CA GLY A 154 35.74 16.01 11.53
C GLY A 154 36.67 15.75 10.34
N GLN A 155 37.70 14.92 10.50
CA GLN A 155 38.58 14.52 9.39
C GLN A 155 37.99 13.41 8.51
N ASP A 156 36.99 12.68 8.98
CA ASP A 156 36.40 11.56 8.24
C ASP A 156 35.30 12.06 7.27
N PRO A 157 35.39 11.78 5.96
CA PRO A 157 34.39 12.24 4.99
C PRO A 157 32.97 11.72 5.24
N ILE A 158 32.81 10.51 5.77
CA ILE A 158 31.50 9.88 6.02
C ILE A 158 30.82 10.58 7.20
N ASP A 159 31.56 10.82 8.28
CA ASP A 159 31.12 11.63 9.41
C ASP A 159 30.72 13.05 8.95
N GLY A 160 31.49 13.63 8.01
CA GLY A 160 31.19 14.93 7.41
C GLY A 160 29.91 14.96 6.57
N GLN A 161 29.58 13.88 5.86
CA GLN A 161 28.30 13.75 5.16
C GLN A 161 27.13 13.68 6.13
N LEU A 162 27.27 12.92 7.22
CA LEU A 162 26.23 12.84 8.24
C LEU A 162 26.02 14.21 8.92
N ALA A 163 27.06 15.01 9.12
CA ALA A 163 26.92 16.37 9.64
C ALA A 163 25.97 17.25 8.79
N GLN A 164 26.00 17.10 7.46
CA GLN A 164 25.06 17.79 6.56
C GLN A 164 23.62 17.31 6.78
N VAL A 165 23.41 15.99 6.89
CA VAL A 165 22.09 15.39 7.17
C VAL A 165 21.54 15.91 8.49
N ILE A 166 22.36 15.96 9.54
CA ILE A 166 21.99 16.45 10.87
C ILE A 166 21.64 17.94 10.85
N ASN A 167 22.39 18.75 10.11
CA ASN A 167 22.06 20.17 9.97
C ASN A 167 20.69 20.38 9.30
N GLY A 168 20.37 19.59 8.26
CA GLY A 168 19.04 19.61 7.64
C GLY A 168 17.94 19.09 8.57
N PHE A 169 18.22 18.03 9.32
CA PHE A 169 17.28 17.41 10.25
C PHE A 169 16.92 18.34 11.41
N ARG A 170 17.91 18.99 12.04
CA ARG A 170 17.65 19.97 13.11
C ARG A 170 16.84 21.17 12.62
N ALA A 171 17.10 21.64 11.39
CA ALA A 171 16.35 22.74 10.79
C ALA A 171 14.91 22.36 10.45
N THR A 172 14.68 21.11 10.02
CA THR A 172 13.36 20.60 9.63
C THR A 172 12.47 20.32 10.85
N TYR A 173 13.04 19.78 11.93
CA TYR A 173 12.29 19.25 13.07
C TYR A 173 12.48 20.05 14.37
N GLY A 174 13.33 21.08 14.39
CA GLY A 174 13.57 21.91 15.58
C GLY A 174 14.29 21.19 16.73
N LEU A 175 15.05 20.14 16.42
CA LEU A 175 15.74 19.32 17.43
C LEU A 175 16.96 20.03 18.00
N SER A 176 17.14 19.92 19.32
CA SER A 176 18.38 20.34 19.98
C SER A 176 19.46 19.29 19.76
N VAL A 177 20.47 19.63 18.98
CA VAL A 177 21.64 18.78 18.71
C VAL A 177 22.88 19.44 19.30
N ILE A 178 23.66 18.67 20.04
CA ILE A 178 24.98 19.04 20.55
C ILE A 178 26.02 18.22 19.78
N PRO A 179 26.66 18.80 18.76
CA PRO A 179 27.73 18.13 18.04
C PRO A 179 29.01 18.10 18.88
N VAL A 180 29.67 16.94 18.89
CA VAL A 180 30.88 16.66 19.66
C VAL A 180 31.93 16.05 18.73
N THR A 181 33.05 16.74 18.56
CA THR A 181 34.17 16.25 17.76
C THR A 181 35.13 15.43 18.64
N VAL A 182 35.48 14.22 18.19
CA VAL A 182 36.44 13.35 18.89
C VAL A 182 37.88 13.52 18.43
N ASP A 183 38.08 14.13 17.25
CA ASP A 183 39.40 14.41 16.68
C ASP A 183 39.78 15.90 16.74
N GLY A 184 38.91 16.73 17.32
CA GLY A 184 39.11 18.17 17.46
C GLY A 184 38.81 18.97 16.19
N VAL A 185 38.46 18.32 15.08
CA VAL A 185 38.17 19.01 13.82
C VAL A 185 36.69 19.37 13.76
N ILE A 186 36.42 20.67 13.62
CA ILE A 186 35.06 21.22 13.54
C ILE A 186 34.58 21.15 12.10
N ASN A 187 33.39 20.59 11.89
CA ASN A 187 32.75 20.60 10.58
C ASN A 187 32.09 21.98 10.36
N PRO A 188 32.31 22.67 9.22
CA PRO A 188 31.71 23.98 8.96
C PRO A 188 30.18 24.03 9.02
N MET A 189 29.49 22.90 8.79
CA MET A 189 28.02 22.79 8.89
C MET A 189 27.52 22.74 10.34
N LEU A 190 28.41 22.48 11.30
CA LEU A 190 28.13 22.36 12.73
C LEU A 190 29.07 23.28 13.53
N PRO A 191 28.96 24.62 13.36
CA PRO A 191 29.88 25.57 13.99
C PRO A 191 29.78 25.59 15.53
N ASP A 192 28.68 25.08 16.08
CA ASP A 192 28.40 24.93 17.51
C ASP A 192 29.03 23.66 18.13
N THR A 193 29.93 22.99 17.39
CA THR A 193 30.64 21.79 17.85
C THR A 193 31.49 22.04 19.08
N ARG A 194 31.45 21.09 20.02
CA ARG A 194 32.29 21.05 21.21
C ARG A 194 33.34 19.95 21.09
N PRO A 195 34.54 20.12 21.65
CA PRO A 195 35.51 19.03 21.73
C PRO A 195 35.05 17.96 22.72
N ASP A 196 35.33 16.68 22.42
CA ASP A 196 35.18 15.60 23.39
C ASP A 196 36.19 15.76 24.53
N GLN A 197 35.66 15.85 25.74
CA GLN A 197 36.37 15.90 27.03
C GLN A 197 36.10 14.60 27.81
N GLY A 198 35.98 13.47 27.10
CA GLY A 198 35.67 12.16 27.66
C GLY A 198 34.17 11.90 27.84
N GLN A 199 33.28 12.62 27.15
CA GLN A 199 31.86 12.28 27.09
C GLN A 199 31.68 10.97 26.31
N ALA A 200 32.36 10.80 25.17
CA ALA A 200 32.26 9.59 24.35
C ALA A 200 32.64 8.34 25.16
N GLN A 201 33.75 8.41 25.91
CA GLN A 201 34.21 7.31 26.76
C GLN A 201 33.23 6.99 27.90
N ARG A 202 32.71 8.02 28.60
CA ARG A 202 31.75 7.84 29.70
C ARG A 202 30.43 7.22 29.23
N LEU A 203 30.00 7.56 28.02
CA LEU A 203 28.79 7.03 27.40
C LEU A 203 29.02 5.70 26.65
N GLY A 204 30.24 5.17 26.67
CA GLY A 204 30.57 3.92 25.99
C GLY A 204 30.54 3.98 24.46
N VAL A 205 30.62 5.19 23.88
CA VAL A 205 30.63 5.40 22.42
C VAL A 205 31.99 5.02 21.86
N LYS A 206 32.05 3.87 21.17
CA LYS A 206 33.28 3.33 20.55
C LYS A 206 33.30 3.40 19.03
N TYR A 207 32.13 3.53 18.42
CA TYR A 207 31.96 3.55 16.97
C TYR A 207 31.48 4.93 16.55
N PHE A 208 32.03 5.46 15.47
CA PHE A 208 31.72 6.79 14.94
C PHE A 208 31.32 6.68 13.46
N PRO A 209 30.44 7.58 12.97
CA PRO A 209 29.72 8.58 13.76
C PRO A 209 28.63 7.94 14.63
N ALA A 210 28.27 8.57 15.74
CA ALA A 210 27.25 8.07 16.68
C ALA A 210 26.30 9.16 17.12
N MET A 211 25.02 8.79 17.27
CA MET A 211 24.00 9.66 17.84
C MET A 211 23.44 9.05 19.12
N MET A 212 23.35 9.87 20.15
CA MET A 212 22.83 9.49 21.45
C MET A 212 21.65 10.39 21.80
N LEU A 213 20.52 9.80 22.18
CA LEU A 213 19.41 10.50 22.80
C LEU A 213 19.72 10.75 24.26
N VAL A 214 19.55 11.99 24.70
CA VAL A 214 19.85 12.45 26.07
C VAL A 214 18.57 13.00 26.67
N ASP A 215 18.13 12.43 27.79
CA ASP A 215 17.09 13.00 28.64
C ASP A 215 17.75 13.92 29.68
N PRO A 216 17.65 15.25 29.57
CA PRO A 216 18.25 16.17 30.53
C PRO A 216 17.56 16.16 31.90
N LYS A 217 16.32 15.69 32.01
CA LYS A 217 15.58 15.63 33.28
C LYS A 217 15.95 14.38 34.08
N GLN A 218 16.04 13.24 33.40
CA GLN A 218 16.39 11.96 34.04
C GLN A 218 17.89 11.68 34.04
N GLY A 219 18.68 12.43 33.25
CA GLY A 219 20.10 12.16 33.06
C GLY A 219 20.37 10.84 32.31
N SER A 220 19.35 10.26 31.67
CA SER A 220 19.49 9.00 30.94
C SER A 220 19.98 9.24 29.52
N VAL A 221 20.81 8.33 29.02
CA VAL A 221 21.36 8.39 27.67
C VAL A 221 21.15 7.05 26.98
N ARG A 222 20.65 7.08 25.75
CA ARG A 222 20.38 5.88 24.94
C ARG A 222 20.97 6.04 23.54
N PRO A 223 21.50 4.97 22.93
CA PRO A 223 21.95 5.01 21.55
C PRO A 223 20.75 5.21 20.62
N LEU A 224 20.88 6.16 19.69
CA LEU A 224 19.91 6.38 18.62
C LEU A 224 20.35 5.68 17.34
N SER A 225 21.60 5.92 16.92
CA SER A 225 22.18 5.25 15.75
C SER A 225 23.71 5.25 15.80
N TYR A 226 24.29 4.34 15.04
CA TYR A 226 25.72 4.27 14.74
C TYR A 226 25.92 4.20 13.23
N GLY A 227 26.98 4.82 12.73
CA GLY A 227 27.26 4.88 11.30
C GLY A 227 26.42 5.93 10.57
N PHE A 228 26.64 5.99 9.25
CA PHE A 228 25.89 6.87 8.38
C PHE A 228 24.41 6.44 8.29
N ILE A 229 23.51 7.42 8.32
CA ILE A 229 22.06 7.20 8.16
C ILE A 229 21.48 8.36 7.33
N THR A 230 20.53 8.05 6.46
CA THR A 230 19.83 9.04 5.65
C THR A 230 18.83 9.84 6.49
N GLN A 231 18.35 10.97 5.98
CA GLN A 231 17.35 11.78 6.68
C GLN A 231 16.03 11.01 6.95
N ASP A 232 15.57 10.24 5.96
CA ASP A 232 14.33 9.46 6.05
C ASP A 232 14.46 8.28 7.02
N ASP A 233 15.60 7.58 6.97
CA ASP A 233 15.85 6.47 7.90
C ASP A 233 16.11 6.97 9.32
N LEU A 234 16.70 8.16 9.47
CA LEU A 234 16.81 8.81 10.77
C LEU A 234 15.41 9.10 11.33
N ALA A 235 14.50 9.68 10.54
CA ALA A 235 13.12 9.93 10.97
C ALA A 235 12.41 8.65 11.43
N LYS A 236 12.55 7.54 10.68
CA LYS A 236 12.02 6.23 11.08
C LYS A 236 12.67 5.71 12.36
N GLN A 237 13.99 5.91 12.51
CA GLN A 237 14.70 5.50 13.71
C GLN A 237 14.18 6.23 14.95
N PHE A 238 13.88 7.52 14.86
CA PHE A 238 13.21 8.26 15.94
C PHE A 238 11.86 7.66 16.31
N LEU A 239 11.03 7.32 15.31
CA LEU A 239 9.74 6.67 15.53
C LEU A 239 9.93 5.32 16.26
N ASN A 240 10.82 4.46 15.75
CA ASN A 240 11.12 3.16 16.35
C ASN A 240 11.59 3.28 17.81
N VAL A 241 12.51 4.20 18.11
CA VAL A 241 12.98 4.41 19.49
C VAL A 241 11.87 4.99 20.39
N SER A 242 11.00 5.85 19.86
CA SER A 242 9.85 6.37 20.62
C SER A 242 8.82 5.30 20.98
N GLU A 243 8.67 4.29 20.12
CA GLU A 243 7.71 3.20 20.28
C GLU A 243 8.31 1.97 20.96
N ASP A 244 9.58 2.02 21.38
CA ASP A 244 10.34 0.87 21.91
C ASP A 244 10.36 -0.32 20.94
N PHE A 245 10.56 -0.01 19.65
CA PHE A 245 10.61 -0.97 18.54
C PHE A 245 9.35 -1.84 18.40
N LYS A 246 8.18 -1.33 18.80
CA LYS A 246 6.91 -2.02 18.56
C LYS A 246 6.70 -2.25 17.06
N PRO A 247 6.26 -3.45 16.66
CA PRO A 247 6.05 -3.72 15.25
C PRO A 247 4.82 -2.99 14.72
N ASN A 248 4.99 -2.27 13.61
CA ASN A 248 3.91 -1.63 12.87
C ASN A 248 3.52 -2.57 11.70
N PHE A 249 2.70 -3.58 12.00
CA PHE A 249 2.08 -4.46 11.00
C PHE A 249 0.57 -4.36 11.09
#